data_AF-A0A227J368-F1
#
_entry.id   AF-A0A227J368-F1
#
_cell.length_a   1.000
_cell.length_b   1.000
_cell.length_c   1.000
_cell.angle_alpha   90.00
_cell.angle_beta   90.00
_cell.angle_gamma   90.00
#
_symmetry.space_group_name_H-M   'P 1'
#
loop_
_entity.id
_entity.type
_entity.pdbx_description
1 polymer ?
#
loop_
_entity_poly.entity_id
_entity_poly.type
_entity_poly.pdbx_seq_one_letter_code
_entity_poly.pdbx_strand_id
1 'polypeptide(L)'
;HGLEGELVRTIMSLNSVANARVHLAIPRQTLFVRQNGENPSASVMLELKPGEDLKPEQVEAIINLIVGSVTAMKPEFVSVIDQYGRLLSADVASAEA
;
A
#
# COMPACT_ATOMS: atom_id res chain seq x y z
N HIS A 1 -13.73 -9.97 -9.73
CA HIS A 1 -12.44 -9.72 -9.06
C HIS A 1 -12.23 -8.21 -9.02
N GLY A 2 -11.99 -7.63 -7.84
CA GLY A 2 -11.83 -6.18 -7.68
C GLY A 2 -10.36 -5.73 -7.73
N LEU A 3 -10.15 -4.41 -7.70
CA LEU A 3 -8.84 -3.75 -7.73
C LEU A 3 -7.85 -4.30 -6.69
N GLU A 4 -8.32 -4.50 -5.45
CA GLU A 4 -7.52 -5.09 -4.36
C GLU A 4 -6.89 -6.43 -4.76
N GLY A 5 -7.66 -7.30 -5.43
CA GLY A 5 -7.17 -8.60 -5.83
C GLY A 5 -6.11 -8.53 -6.94
N GLU A 6 -6.15 -7.52 -7.79
CA GLU A 6 -5.11 -7.29 -8.80
C GLU A 6 -3.83 -6.75 -8.17
N LEU A 7 -3.97 -5.77 -7.26
CA LEU A 7 -2.85 -5.25 -6.48
C LEU A 7 -2.14 -6.35 -5.70
N VAL A 8 -2.89 -7.24 -5.05
CA VAL A 8 -2.33 -8.42 -4.36
C VAL A 8 -1.49 -9.27 -5.31
N ARG A 9 -1.99 -9.59 -6.52
CA ARG A 9 -1.25 -10.40 -7.48
C ARG A 9 0.04 -9.74 -7.94
N THR A 10 0.01 -8.43 -8.18
CA THR A 10 1.19 -7.66 -8.59
C THR A 10 2.22 -7.57 -7.47
N ILE A 11 1.80 -7.33 -6.23
CA ILE A 11 2.71 -7.28 -5.08
C ILE A 11 3.34 -8.66 -4.82
N MET A 12 2.56 -9.74 -4.95
CA MET A 12 3.06 -11.11 -4.81
C MET A 12 4.02 -11.54 -5.93
N SER A 13 4.11 -10.80 -7.05
CA SER A 13 5.12 -11.10 -8.07
C SER A 13 6.53 -10.65 -7.67
N LEU A 14 6.66 -9.90 -6.57
CA LEU A 14 7.96 -9.57 -6.00
C LEU A 14 8.59 -10.80 -5.33
N ASN A 15 9.84 -11.10 -5.69
CA ASN A 15 10.51 -12.33 -5.25
C ASN A 15 10.57 -12.49 -3.72
N SER A 16 10.68 -11.42 -2.95
CA SER A 16 10.80 -11.47 -1.48
C SER A 16 9.44 -11.65 -0.77
N VAL A 17 8.32 -11.50 -1.49
CA VAL A 17 6.96 -11.61 -0.95
C VAL A 17 6.45 -13.04 -1.11
N ALA A 18 5.99 -13.64 0.00
CA ALA A 18 5.30 -14.93 0.02
C ALA A 18 3.78 -14.76 -0.10
N ASN A 19 3.23 -13.74 0.56
CA ASN A 19 1.79 -13.44 0.54
C ASN A 19 1.55 -11.94 0.70
N ALA A 20 0.40 -11.46 0.22
CA ALA A 20 -0.01 -10.08 0.38
C ALA A 20 -1.52 -9.97 0.63
N ARG A 21 -1.91 -9.02 1.48
CA ARG A 21 -3.29 -8.58 1.68
C ARG A 21 -3.36 -7.07 1.49
N VAL A 22 -4.33 -6.62 0.72
CA VAL A 22 -4.55 -5.20 0.44
C VAL A 22 -5.98 -4.85 0.81
N HIS A 23 -6.12 -3.80 1.61
CA HIS A 23 -7.40 -3.19 1.95
C HIS A 23 -7.41 -1.75 1.45
N LEU A 24 -8.41 -1.40 0.65
CA LEU A 24 -8.64 -0.06 0.13
C LEU A 24 -9.88 0.54 0.79
N ALA A 25 -9.71 1.68 1.46
CA ALA A 25 -10.82 2.50 1.92
C ALA A 25 -11.06 3.60 0.88
N ILE A 26 -11.98 3.33 -0.06
CA ILE A 26 -12.36 4.29 -1.11
C ILE A 26 -13.70 4.94 -0.72
N PRO A 27 -13.73 6.26 -0.43
CA PRO A 27 -14.96 6.94 -0.09
C PRO A 27 -15.89 7.01 -1.29
N ARG A 28 -17.20 6.86 -1.06
CA ARG A 28 -18.19 6.97 -2.13
C ARG A 28 -18.29 8.42 -2.58
N GLN A 29 -17.97 8.67 -3.84
CA GLN A 29 -18.25 9.97 -4.44
C GLN A 29 -19.77 10.14 -4.56
N THR A 30 -20.33 11.08 -3.82
CA THR A 30 -21.73 11.50 -3.98
C THR A 30 -21.76 12.90 -4.59
N LEU A 31 -22.78 13.19 -5.41
CA LEU A 31 -22.95 14.47 -6.10
C LEU A 31 -23.16 15.67 -5.15
N PHE A 32 -23.13 15.46 -3.83
CA PHE A 32 -23.46 16.44 -2.80
C PHE A 32 -22.36 16.70 -1.77
N VAL A 33 -21.19 16.05 -1.85
CA VAL A 33 -20.10 16.29 -0.89
C VAL A 33 -19.30 17.53 -1.31
N ARG A 34 -19.46 18.62 -0.55
CA ARG A 34 -18.62 19.83 -0.65
C ARG A 34 -17.20 19.51 -0.16
N GLN A 35 -16.19 19.91 -0.95
CA GLN A 35 -14.82 20.39 -0.62
C GLN A 35 -13.92 19.65 0.41
N ASN A 36 -14.43 18.76 1.27
CA ASN A 36 -13.69 18.01 2.28
C ASN A 36 -14.08 16.52 2.24
N GLY A 37 -14.07 15.92 1.05
CA GLY A 37 -14.24 14.47 0.94
C GLY A 37 -13.13 13.76 1.71
N GLU A 38 -13.46 12.66 2.40
CA GLU A 38 -12.45 11.80 3.01
C GLU A 38 -11.43 11.37 1.94
N ASN A 39 -10.15 11.36 2.28
CA ASN A 39 -9.13 10.90 1.36
C ASN A 39 -9.15 9.38 1.30
N PRO A 40 -8.93 8.77 0.13
CA PRO A 40 -8.78 7.34 0.05
C PRO A 40 -7.49 6.91 0.78
N SER A 41 -7.54 5.75 1.42
CA SER A 41 -6.39 5.17 2.12
C SER A 41 -6.24 3.70 1.80
N ALA A 42 -5.03 3.18 2.02
CA ALA A 42 -4.70 1.79 1.80
C ALA A 42 -3.89 1.21 2.96
N SER A 43 -4.16 -0.05 3.28
CA SER A 43 -3.35 -0.84 4.20
C SER A 43 -2.91 -2.11 3.49
N VAL A 44 -1.60 -2.34 3.50
CA VAL A 44 -0.95 -3.49 2.87
C VAL A 44 -0.27 -4.30 3.95
N MET A 45 -0.64 -5.57 4.05
CA MET A 45 0.08 -6.52 4.88
C MET A 45 0.83 -7.50 4.01
N LEU A 46 2.13 -7.63 4.27
CA LEU A 46 3.04 -8.49 3.56
C LEU A 46 3.46 -9.64 4.46
N GLU A 47 3.52 -10.83 3.88
CA GLU A 47 4.22 -11.96 4.45
C GLU A 47 5.46 -12.17 3.60
N LEU A 48 6.63 -11.92 4.18
CA LEU A 48 7.91 -12.10 3.50
C LEU A 48 8.38 -13.54 3.56
N LYS A 49 9.14 -13.99 2.56
CA LYS A 49 9.77 -15.30 2.58
C LYS A 49 10.77 -15.41 3.74
N PRO A 50 11.02 -16.62 4.27
CA PRO A 50 11.97 -16.79 5.38
C PRO A 50 13.36 -16.27 5.04
N GLY A 51 13.90 -15.39 5.89
CA GLY A 51 15.24 -14.80 5.71
C GLY A 51 15.32 -13.66 4.70
N GLU A 52 14.19 -13.30 4.06
CA GLU A 52 14.10 -12.14 3.19
C GLU A 52 13.61 -10.91 3.96
N ASP A 53 14.04 -9.74 3.51
CA ASP A 53 13.53 -8.44 3.94
C ASP A 53 13.24 -7.60 2.69
N LEU A 54 12.50 -6.50 2.82
CA LEU A 54 12.25 -5.58 1.73
C LEU A 54 13.17 -4.38 1.84
N LYS A 55 13.83 -4.05 0.74
CA LYS A 55 14.59 -2.81 0.64
C LYS A 55 13.65 -1.61 0.58
N PRO A 56 14.07 -0.42 1.06
CA PRO A 56 13.25 0.79 1.01
C PRO A 56 12.68 1.08 -0.39
N GLU A 57 13.46 0.86 -1.44
CA GLU A 57 13.03 1.11 -2.82
C GLU A 57 11.92 0.15 -3.28
N GLN A 58 11.89 -1.08 -2.73
CA GLN A 58 10.82 -2.04 -3.01
C GLN A 58 9.53 -1.64 -2.28
N VAL A 59 9.64 -1.14 -1.05
CA VAL A 59 8.50 -0.61 -0.29
C VAL A 59 7.92 0.61 -0.99
N GLU A 60 8.77 1.53 -1.45
CA GLU A 60 8.37 2.71 -2.21
C GLU A 60 7.67 2.33 -3.52
N ALA A 61 8.18 1.33 -4.25
CA ALA A 61 7.53 0.83 -5.46
C ALA A 61 6.13 0.27 -5.18
N ILE A 62 5.92 -0.42 -4.06
CA ILE A 62 4.60 -0.89 -3.62
C ILE A 62 3.66 0.29 -3.34
N ILE A 63 4.14 1.31 -2.63
CA ILE A 63 3.36 2.52 -2.33
C ILE A 63 2.95 3.22 -3.63
N ASN A 64 3.91 3.46 -4.53
CA ASN A 64 3.67 4.13 -5.81
C ASN A 64 2.70 3.35 -6.71
N LEU A 65 2.77 2.02 -6.71
CA LEU A 65 1.81 1.17 -7.43
C LEU A 65 0.38 1.40 -6.94
N ILE A 66 0.18 1.46 -5.61
CA ILE A 66 -1.14 1.63 -5.00
C ILE A 66 -1.67 3.04 -5.23
N VAL A 67 -0.82 4.06 -5.02
CA VAL A 67 -1.16 5.47 -5.28
C VAL A 67 -1.58 5.67 -6.73
N GLY A 68 -0.85 5.10 -7.69
CA GLY A 68 -1.19 5.17 -9.10
C GLY A 68 -2.48 4.43 -9.48
N SER A 69 -2.91 3.49 -8.64
CA SER A 69 -4.12 2.67 -8.88
C SER A 69 -5.39 3.28 -8.30
N VAL A 70 -5.28 4.24 -7.38
CA VAL A 70 -6.43 4.88 -6.72
C VAL A 70 -6.38 6.39 -6.88
N THR A 71 -7.41 6.95 -7.53
CA THR A 71 -7.52 8.40 -7.76
C THR A 71 -7.50 9.17 -6.45
N ALA A 72 -6.75 10.28 -6.42
CA ALA A 72 -6.62 11.18 -5.27
C ALA A 72 -6.01 10.55 -4.00
N MET A 73 -5.43 9.35 -4.10
CA MET A 73 -4.60 8.80 -3.04
C MET A 73 -3.24 9.49 -3.02
N LYS A 74 -2.68 9.67 -1.83
CA LYS A 74 -1.32 10.18 -1.63
C LYS A 74 -0.47 9.14 -0.92
N PRO A 75 0.87 9.16 -1.09
CA PRO A 75 1.77 8.22 -0.44
C PRO A 75 1.58 8.15 1.09
N GLU A 76 1.34 9.29 1.75
CA GLU A 76 1.14 9.34 3.20
C GLU A 76 -0.11 8.58 3.70
N PHE A 77 -1.03 8.22 2.80
CA PHE A 77 -2.24 7.44 3.13
C PHE A 77 -2.10 5.94 2.84
N VAL A 78 -0.90 5.49 2.48
CA VAL A 78 -0.58 4.08 2.28
C VAL A 78 0.30 3.59 3.42
N SER A 79 -0.18 2.59 4.15
CA SER A 79 0.62 1.92 5.19
C SER A 79 1.01 0.53 4.72
N VAL A 80 2.31 0.21 4.81
CA VAL A 80 2.85 -1.10 4.47
C VAL A 80 3.43 -1.72 5.74
N ILE A 81 2.88 -2.86 6.14
CA ILE A 81 3.29 -3.61 7.33
C ILE A 81 3.70 -5.03 6.95
N ASP A 82 4.66 -5.59 7.68
CA ASP A 82 5.04 -6.99 7.55
C ASP A 82 4.35 -7.91 8.56
N GLN A 83 4.63 -9.22 8.47
CA GLN A 83 4.05 -10.24 9.34
C GLN A 83 4.47 -10.12 10.82
N TYR A 84 5.52 -9.35 11.13
CA TYR A 84 6.02 -9.11 12.48
C TYR A 84 5.48 -7.80 13.08
N GLY A 85 4.66 -7.07 12.32
CA GLY A 85 4.09 -5.79 12.74
C GLY A 85 5.04 -4.60 12.55
N ARG A 86 6.12 -4.75 11.77
CA ARG A 86 7.00 -3.63 11.41
C ARG A 86 6.32 -2.76 10.36
N LEU A 87 6.30 -1.44 10.59
CA LEU A 87 5.75 -0.46 9.65
C LEU A 87 6.83 -0.06 8.64
N LEU A 88 6.93 -0.82 7.55
CA LEU A 88 7.93 -0.64 6.50
C LEU A 88 7.82 0.71 5.79
N SER A 89 6.61 1.26 5.68
CA SER A 89 6.39 2.57 5.04
C SER A 89 6.94 3.75 5.86
N ALA A 90 7.12 3.60 7.17
CA ALA A 90 7.72 4.65 8.00
C ALA A 90 9.25 4.76 7.79
N ASP A 91 9.90 3.64 7.48
CA ASP A 91 11.34 3.60 7.22
C ASP A 91 11.69 4.34 5.91
N VAL A 92 10.80 4.31 4.91
CA VAL A 92 10.94 5.08 3.65
C VAL A 92 10.86 6.58 3.92
N ALA A 93 9.84 7.04 4.65
CA ALA A 93 9.69 8.46 4.98
C ALA A 93 10.84 9.00 5.84
N SER A 94 11.51 8.13 6.58
CA SER A 94 12.67 8.48 7.42
C SER A 94 13.98 8.54 6.63
N ALA A 95 14.08 7.85 5.49
CA ALA A 95 15.29 7.81 4.65
C ALA A 95 15.43 9.04 3.72
N GLU A 96 14.35 9.78 3.49
CA GLU A 96 14.33 11.02 2.69
C GLU A 96 14.63 12.30 3.52
N ALA A 97 14.81 12.18 4.83
CA ALA A 97 15.06 13.28 5.78
C ALA A 97 16.55 13.41 6.16
#